data_AF-A0A8T6DQ88-F1
#
_entry.id   AF-A0A8T6DQ88-F1
#
_cell.length_a   1.000
_cell.length_b   1.000
_cell.length_c   1.000
_cell.angle_alpha   90.00
_cell.angle_beta   90.00
_cell.angle_gamma   90.00
#
_symmetry.space_group_name_H-M   'P 1'
#
loop_
_entity.id
_entity.type
_entity.pdbx_description
1 polymer ?
#
loop_
_entity_poly.entity_id
_entity_poly.type
_entity_poly.pdbx_seq_one_letter_code
_entity_poly.pdbx_strand_id
1 'polypeptide(L)' 'PLLDRNIGLGYVAADFSEVGTRLQIDIRGRLVDAEVTSLPFYIRSR' A
#
# COMPACT_ATOMS: atom_id res chain seq x y z
N PRO A 1 -7.75 -16.92 -3.15
CA PRO A 1 -7.24 -15.53 -3.32
C PRO A 1 -8.39 -14.52 -3.14
N LEU A 2 -8.41 -13.75 -2.04
CA LEU A 2 -9.56 -12.89 -1.71
C LEU A 2 -9.41 -11.42 -2.16
N LEU A 3 -8.23 -11.03 -2.64
CA LEU A 3 -7.96 -9.66 -3.05
C LEU A 3 -7.30 -9.68 -4.44
N ASP A 4 -8.02 -9.23 -5.47
CA ASP A 4 -7.50 -9.05 -6.84
C ASP A 4 -6.55 -7.85 -6.95
N ARG A 5 -5.90 -7.47 -5.84
CA ARG A 5 -4.98 -6.34 -5.76
C ARG A 5 -3.73 -6.73 -5.01
N ASN A 6 -2.62 -6.24 -5.53
CA ASN A 6 -1.32 -6.26 -4.89
C ASN A 6 -1.35 -5.38 -3.63
N ILE A 7 -1.04 -5.97 -2.48
CA ILE A 7 -0.89 -5.30 -1.19
C ILE A 7 0.51 -5.57 -0.64
N GLY A 8 1.08 -4.56 0.00
CA GLY A 8 2.41 -4.64 0.63
C GLY A 8 2.46 -3.79 1.88
N LEU A 9 3.35 -4.15 2.80
CA LEU A 9 3.69 -3.36 3.97
C LEU A 9 5.11 -2.84 3.82
N GLY A 10 5.32 -1.57 4.13
CA GLY A 10 6.63 -0.92 4.03
C GLY A 10 6.71 0.27 4.98
N TYR A 11 7.92 0.65 5.34
CA TYR A 11 8.17 1.86 6.11
C TYR A 11 8.32 3.06 5.17
N VAL A 12 7.71 4.18 5.57
CA VAL A 12 7.81 5.48 4.89
C VAL A 12 8.14 6.53 5.95
N ALA A 13 8.67 7.68 5.52
CA ALA A 13 8.82 8.81 6.43
C ALA A 13 7.44 9.25 6.95
N ALA A 14 7.38 9.80 8.16
CA ALA A 14 6.13 10.19 8.81
C ALA A 14 5.30 11.15 7.93
N ASP A 15 5.96 12.06 7.23
CA ASP A 15 5.36 13.04 6.32
C ASP A 15 4.61 12.39 5.14
N PHE A 16 4.91 11.12 4.84
CA PHE A 16 4.29 10.35 3.76
C PHE A 16 3.39 9.22 4.28
N SER A 17 3.14 9.17 5.59
CA SER A 17 2.34 8.10 6.23
C SER A 17 0.84 8.38 6.24
N GLU A 18 0.41 9.56 5.78
CA GLU A 18 -1.00 9.92 5.73
C GLU A 18 -1.78 9.06 4.72
N VAL A 19 -2.97 8.62 5.11
CA VAL A 19 -3.86 7.83 4.26
C VAL A 19 -4.29 8.65 3.04
N GLY A 20 -4.25 8.05 1.85
CA GLY A 20 -4.48 8.71 0.57
C GLY A 20 -3.22 9.30 -0.07
N THR A 21 -2.08 9.27 0.62
CA THR A 21 -0.79 9.70 0.05
C THR A 21 -0.39 8.78 -1.09
N ARG A 22 -0.06 9.37 -2.24
CA ARG A 22 0.49 8.65 -3.39
C ARG A 22 1.99 8.50 -3.27
N LEU A 23 2.47 7.29 -3.48
CA LEU A 23 3.87 6.91 -3.41
C LEU A 23 4.29 6.24 -4.72
N GLN A 24 5.55 6.38 -5.09
CA GLN A 24 6.13 5.58 -6.17
C GLN A 24 7.03 4.50 -5.56
N ILE A 25 6.70 3.25 -5.86
CA ILE A 25 7.47 2.10 -5.41
C ILE A 25 8.31 1.62 -6.59
N ASP A 26 9.63 1.58 -6.41
CA ASP A 26 10.52 0.95 -7.38
C ASP A 26 10.47 -0.57 -7.22
N ILE A 27 9.92 -1.23 -8.24
CA ILE A 27 9.89 -2.68 -8.37
C ILE A 27 10.83 -3.08 -9.50
N ARG A 28 12.07 -3.42 -9.16
CA ARG A 28 13.10 -3.92 -10.09
C ARG A 28 13.40 -2.95 -11.25
N GLY A 29 13.50 -1.65 -10.96
CA GLY A 29 13.74 -0.59 -11.94
C GLY A 29 12.48 -0.05 -12.61
N ARG A 30 11.29 -0.47 -12.15
CA ARG A 30 10.01 0.07 -12.61
C ARG A 30 9.32 0.77 -11.46
N LEU A 31 9.12 2.08 -11.62
CA LEU A 31 8.27 2.86 -10.72
C LEU A 31 6.81 2.49 -10.93
N VAL A 32 6.14 2.14 -9.84
CA VAL A 32 4.72 1.81 -9.80
C VAL A 32 4.05 2.72 -8.78
N ASP A 33 2.92 3.32 -9.17
CA ASP A 33 2.13 4.15 -8.27
C ASP A 33 1.42 3.27 -7.23
N ALA A 34 1.48 3.71 -5.98
CA ALA A 34 0.82 3.11 -4.83
C ALA A 34 0.16 4.19 -3.98
N GLU A 35 -0.82 3.78 -3.17
CA GLU A 35 -1.55 4.68 -2.27
C GLU A 35 -1.51 4.11 -0.85
N VAL A 36 -1.24 4.97 0.12
CA VAL A 36 -1.31 4.59 1.54
C VAL A 36 -2.77 4.38 1.92
N THR A 37 -3.15 3.15 2.25
CA THR A 37 -4.52 2.82 2.70
C THR A 37 -4.57 2.67 4.22
N SER A 38 -5.69 3.05 4.82
CA SER A 38 -5.97 2.73 6.23
C SER A 38 -6.17 1.23 6.42
N LEU A 39 -5.64 0.69 7.51
CA LEU A 39 -5.98 -0.64 8.01
C LEU A 39 -7.41 -0.62 8.58
N PRO A 40 -8.20 -1.71 8.46
CA PRO A 40 -7.82 -3.05 8.02
C PRO A 40 -7.94 -3.25 6.50
N PHE A 41 -6.86 -3.74 5.88
CA PHE A 41 -6.83 -4.11 4.45
C PHE A 41 -7.54 -5.44 4.13
N TYR A 42 -7.96 -6.18 5.16
CA TYR A 42 -8.63 -7.47 5.02
C TYR A 42 -9.65 -7.65 6.15
N ILE A 43 -10.91 -7.89 5.78
CA ILE A 43 -11.96 -8.29 6.71
C ILE A 43 -11.90 -9.82 6.80
N ARG A 44 -11.44 -10.37 7.92
CA ARG A 44 -11.72 -11.78 8.24
C ARG A 44 -13.19 -11.87 8.64
N SER A 45 -14.09 -12.22 7.72
CA SER A 45 -15.38 -12.78 8.13
C SER A 45 -15.13 -14.21 8.64
N ARG A 46 -15.71 -14.51 9.78
CA ARG A 46 -15.56 -15.75 10.56
C ARG A 46 -15.74 -17.04 9.75
#